data_AF-A0A7V7DU22-F1
#
_entry.id   AF-A0A7V7DU22-F1
#
_cell.length_a   1.000
_cell.length_b   1.000
_cell.length_c   1.000
_cell.angle_alpha   90.00
_cell.angle_beta   90.00
_cell.angle_gamma   90.00
#
_symmetry.space_group_name_H-M   'P 1'
#
loop_
_entity.id
_entity.type
_entity.pdbx_description
1 polymer ?
#
loop_
_entity_poly.entity_id
_entity_poly.type
_entity_poly.pdbx_seq_one_letter_code
_entity_poly.pdbx_strand_id
1 'polypeptide(L)'
;EVKKLSAKGQIVDKPADVIKNPYILEFTGLEKRTSYSEHDLETAIIDKIEHFLLELGKGFLFESRQKRFSFDNRHFFVDLVFYNRLLRAYVIIDLKIGDLKHQDLGQMQMYVNYFDRFMKLEDEKPTVGILLCLSKSDELVELTLPKNSNIYASEYQLYLPSKEDLRKQLEEAQKDWAMCNQAR
;
A
#
# COMPACT_ATOMS: atom_id res chain seq x y z
N GLU A 1 3.01 -8.18 -29.05
CA GLU A 1 1.95 -7.54 -28.22
C GLU A 1 2.41 -6.42 -27.28
N VAL A 2 3.66 -6.40 -26.82
CA VAL A 2 4.18 -5.43 -25.84
C VAL A 2 4.07 -3.94 -26.27
N LYS A 3 4.08 -3.65 -27.58
CA LYS A 3 3.86 -2.27 -28.09
C LYS A 3 2.43 -1.73 -27.96
N LYS A 4 1.42 -2.56 -27.67
CA LYS A 4 0.03 -2.10 -27.52
C LYS A 4 -0.32 -1.62 -26.10
N LEU A 5 0.43 -2.04 -25.08
CA LEU A 5 0.20 -1.65 -23.68
C LEU A 5 0.78 -0.27 -23.33
N SER A 6 1.79 0.21 -24.08
CA SER A 6 2.33 1.57 -23.90
C SER A 6 1.40 2.67 -24.42
N ALA A 7 0.44 2.34 -25.31
CA ALA A 7 -0.48 3.32 -25.91
C ALA A 7 -1.84 3.40 -25.18
N LYS A 8 -2.15 2.43 -24.32
CA LYS A 8 -3.33 2.44 -23.46
C LYS A 8 -2.83 2.53 -22.03
N GLY A 9 -2.79 3.75 -21.49
CA GLY A 9 -2.46 3.99 -20.09
C GLY A 9 -3.20 2.97 -19.21
N GLN A 10 -2.46 2.37 -18.27
CA GLN A 10 -2.94 1.35 -17.34
C GLN A 10 -4.38 1.64 -16.90
N ILE A 11 -5.31 0.80 -17.34
CA ILE A 11 -6.72 0.87 -16.97
C ILE A 11 -6.79 0.28 -15.55
N VAL A 12 -7.14 1.12 -14.58
CA VAL A 12 -7.36 0.67 -13.20
C VAL A 12 -8.79 0.14 -13.15
N ASP A 13 -8.96 -1.18 -13.12
CA ASP A 13 -10.27 -1.83 -13.08
C ASP A 13 -10.49 -2.55 -11.74
N LYS A 14 -9.41 -3.05 -11.12
CA LYS A 14 -9.41 -3.78 -9.85
C LYS A 14 -8.55 -3.07 -8.79
N PRO A 15 -8.85 -3.21 -7.49
CA PRO A 15 -8.04 -2.62 -6.42
C PRO A 15 -6.56 -3.02 -6.48
N ALA A 16 -6.28 -4.28 -6.86
CA ALA A 16 -4.92 -4.77 -7.10
C ALA A 16 -4.15 -3.98 -8.17
N ASP A 17 -4.83 -3.34 -9.13
CA ASP A 17 -4.16 -2.56 -10.19
C ASP A 17 -3.60 -1.21 -9.68
N VAL A 18 -4.03 -0.78 -8.49
CA VAL A 18 -3.51 0.42 -7.81
C VAL A 18 -2.31 0.10 -6.93
N ILE A 19 -2.14 -1.15 -6.56
CA ILE A 19 -1.12 -1.60 -5.62
C ILE A 19 0.12 -2.00 -6.41
N LYS A 20 1.18 -1.19 -6.28
CA LYS A 20 2.49 -1.54 -6.81
C LYS A 20 3.24 -2.34 -5.77
N ASN A 21 3.73 -3.52 -6.15
CA ASN A 21 4.61 -4.30 -5.29
C ASN A 21 5.97 -4.49 -6.00
N PRO A 22 7.10 -4.06 -5.41
CA PRO A 22 7.24 -3.24 -4.20
C PRO A 22 6.99 -1.75 -4.44
N TYR A 23 6.64 -1.01 -3.38
CA TYR A 23 6.69 0.47 -3.39
C TYR A 23 8.14 0.91 -3.18
N ILE A 24 8.74 1.54 -4.20
CA ILE A 24 10.11 2.01 -4.10
C ILE A 24 10.13 3.51 -3.74
N LEU A 25 10.62 3.81 -2.54
CA LEU A 25 10.63 5.16 -1.95
C LEU A 25 12.00 5.83 -2.19
N GLU A 26 12.31 6.20 -3.43
CA GLU A 26 13.63 6.69 -3.85
C GLU A 26 14.01 8.10 -3.34
N PHE A 27 13.07 8.85 -2.77
CA PHE A 27 13.15 10.31 -2.70
C PHE A 27 13.07 10.87 -1.27
N THR A 28 13.37 10.05 -0.27
CA THR A 28 13.31 10.45 1.15
C THR A 28 14.32 11.56 1.49
N GLY A 29 15.43 11.68 0.74
CA GLY A 29 16.43 12.74 0.98
C GLY A 29 16.96 12.76 2.41
N LEU A 30 16.83 11.63 3.14
CA LEU A 30 17.24 11.51 4.53
C LEU A 30 18.77 11.55 4.58
N GLU A 31 19.30 12.73 4.90
CA GLU A 31 20.72 12.89 5.23
C GLU A 31 21.11 11.90 6.33
N LYS A 32 22.30 11.30 6.23
CA LYS A 32 22.86 10.47 7.30
C LYS A 32 23.02 11.30 8.58
N ARG A 33 22.00 11.29 9.44
CA ARG A 33 22.09 11.72 10.83
C ARG A 33 22.12 10.49 11.72
N THR A 34 22.98 10.53 12.73
CA THR A 34 23.35 9.42 13.62
C THR A 34 22.22 8.93 14.55
N SER A 35 21.04 9.55 14.52
CA SER A 35 19.83 9.02 15.15
C SER A 35 18.60 9.72 14.57
N TYR A 36 17.87 9.08 13.67
CA TYR A 36 16.44 9.38 13.54
C TYR A 36 15.72 8.67 14.67
N SER A 37 14.80 9.33 15.37
CA SER A 37 13.85 8.57 16.18
C SER A 37 12.96 7.76 15.24
N GLU A 38 12.45 6.62 15.69
CA GLU A 38 11.53 5.78 14.92
C GLU A 38 10.35 6.60 14.37
N HIS A 39 9.86 7.54 15.18
CA HIS A 39 8.80 8.48 14.82
C HIS A 39 9.18 9.48 13.72
N ASP A 40 10.42 9.98 13.71
CA ASP A 40 10.89 10.90 12.65
C ASP A 40 11.01 10.19 11.30
N LEU A 41 11.48 8.93 11.34
CA LEU A 41 11.58 8.08 10.15
C LEU A 41 10.19 7.75 9.60
N GLU A 42 9.26 7.36 10.48
CA GLU A 42 7.85 7.12 10.15
C GLU A 42 7.23 8.34 9.47
N THR A 43 7.38 9.50 10.09
CA THR A 43 6.82 10.77 9.62
C THR A 43 7.36 11.11 8.24
N ALA A 44 8.67 10.98 8.03
CA ALA A 44 9.30 11.25 6.74
C ALA A 44 8.82 10.28 5.64
N ILE A 45 8.64 8.99 5.96
CA ILE A 45 8.12 8.01 5.00
C ILE A 45 6.67 8.32 4.64
N ILE A 46 5.84 8.63 5.64
CA ILE A 46 4.42 9.01 5.45
C ILE A 46 4.33 10.26 4.55
N ASP A 47 5.13 11.30 4.80
CA ASP A 47 5.17 12.51 3.97
C ASP A 47 5.44 12.17 2.50
N LYS A 48 6.40 11.28 2.26
CA LYS A 48 6.79 10.88 0.90
C LYS A 48 5.75 10.01 0.22
N ILE A 49 5.13 9.08 0.94
CA ILE A 49 4.03 8.27 0.40
C ILE A 49 2.85 9.16 0.02
N GLU A 50 2.51 10.13 0.87
CA GLU A 50 1.43 11.08 0.59
C GLU A 50 1.68 11.83 -0.72
N HIS A 51 2.86 12.44 -0.87
CA HIS A 51 3.25 13.12 -2.09
C HIS A 51 3.28 12.18 -3.31
N PHE A 52 3.87 11.00 -3.19
CA PHE A 52 3.97 10.03 -4.28
C PHE A 52 2.61 9.58 -4.80
N LEU A 53 1.65 9.31 -3.91
CA LEU A 53 0.31 8.88 -4.30
C LEU A 53 -0.49 10.01 -4.97
N LEU A 54 -0.28 11.25 -4.53
CA LEU A 54 -0.85 12.44 -5.19
C LEU A 54 -0.22 12.65 -6.58
N GLU A 55 1.10 12.48 -6.72
CA GLU A 55 1.83 12.60 -7.99
C GLU A 55 1.51 11.47 -8.99
N LEU A 56 1.20 10.26 -8.50
CA LEU A 56 0.80 9.11 -9.33
C LEU A 56 -0.49 9.32 -10.13
N GLY A 57 -1.25 10.38 -9.82
CA GLY A 57 -2.04 11.10 -10.82
C GLY A 57 -3.26 10.38 -11.43
N LYS A 58 -3.82 9.36 -10.75
CA LYS A 58 -5.02 8.65 -11.24
C LYS A 58 -6.15 8.62 -10.22
N GLY A 59 -6.53 9.80 -9.75
CA GLY A 59 -7.78 10.01 -9.01
C GLY A 59 -7.71 9.91 -7.49
N PHE A 60 -6.51 9.86 -6.91
CA PHE A 60 -6.35 10.03 -5.46
C PHE A 60 -6.72 11.44 -5.03
N LEU A 61 -7.53 11.53 -3.99
CA LEU A 61 -7.92 12.73 -3.28
C LEU A 61 -7.51 12.51 -1.82
N PHE A 62 -6.64 13.36 -1.30
CA PHE A 62 -6.24 13.31 0.10
C PHE A 62 -7.41 13.75 0.99
N GLU A 63 -7.77 12.95 1.99
CA GLU A 63 -8.77 13.32 2.99
C GLU A 63 -8.09 13.78 4.27
N SER A 64 -7.24 12.94 4.86
CA SER A 64 -6.62 13.24 6.14
C SER A 64 -5.40 12.37 6.44
N ARG A 65 -4.58 12.87 7.37
CA ARG A 65 -3.45 12.18 7.96
C ARG A 65 -3.67 11.97 9.45
N GLN A 66 -3.17 10.86 9.99
CA GLN A 66 -3.32 10.45 11.38
C GLN A 66 -4.79 10.53 11.83
N LYS A 67 -5.69 10.03 10.98
CA LYS A 67 -7.13 10.15 11.20
C LYS A 67 -7.51 9.37 12.45
N ARG A 68 -7.84 10.11 13.51
CA ARG A 68 -8.36 9.53 14.74
C ARG A 68 -9.81 9.14 14.55
N PHE A 69 -10.15 7.92 14.93
CA PHE A 69 -11.52 7.53 15.19
C PHE A 69 -11.62 6.80 16.52
N SER A 70 -12.80 6.88 17.14
CA SER A 70 -13.00 6.39 18.50
C SER A 70 -14.23 5.50 18.57
N PHE A 71 -14.06 4.32 19.16
CA PHE A 71 -15.14 3.39 19.44
C PHE A 71 -14.85 2.64 20.73
N ASP A 72 -15.88 2.36 21.52
CA ASP A 72 -15.77 1.67 22.82
C ASP A 72 -14.71 2.27 23.75
N ASN A 73 -14.67 3.61 23.83
CA ASN A 73 -13.71 4.38 24.62
C ASN A 73 -12.23 4.14 24.26
N ARG A 74 -11.94 3.55 23.08
CA ARG A 74 -10.60 3.38 22.52
C ARG A 74 -10.38 4.35 21.38
N HIS A 75 -9.13 4.76 21.20
CA HIS A 75 -8.72 5.65 20.12
C HIS A 75 -7.80 4.90 19.16
N PHE A 76 -8.13 4.99 17.88
CA PHE A 76 -7.37 4.39 16.80
C PHE A 76 -6.98 5.48 15.82
N PHE A 77 -5.86 5.27 15.14
CA PHE A 77 -5.28 6.23 14.21
C PHE A 77 -4.95 5.48 12.92
N VAL A 78 -5.37 6.05 11.79
CA VAL A 78 -4.95 5.62 10.45
C VAL A 78 -3.94 6.63 9.95
N ASP A 79 -2.77 6.18 9.48
CA ASP A 79 -1.72 7.10 9.05
C ASP A 79 -2.15 7.99 7.90
N LEU A 80 -2.71 7.41 6.84
CA LEU A 80 -3.21 8.15 5.68
C LEU A 80 -4.59 7.66 5.23
N VAL A 81 -5.45 8.61 4.91
CA VAL A 81 -6.77 8.36 4.36
C VAL A 81 -6.92 9.13 3.05
N PHE A 82 -7.12 8.37 1.99
CA PHE A 82 -7.43 8.88 0.67
C PHE A 82 -8.81 8.41 0.21
N TYR A 83 -9.34 9.11 -0.77
CA TYR A 83 -10.40 8.64 -1.62
C TYR A 83 -9.90 8.51 -3.05
N ASN A 84 -10.19 7.40 -3.72
CA ASN A 84 -9.90 7.27 -5.15
C ASN A 84 -11.19 7.46 -5.96
N ARG A 85 -11.28 8.57 -6.70
CA ARG A 85 -12.48 8.92 -7.49
C ARG A 85 -12.76 8.00 -8.68
N LEU A 86 -11.75 7.32 -9.20
CA LEU A 86 -11.92 6.39 -10.32
C LEU A 86 -12.44 5.04 -9.82
N LEU A 87 -11.90 4.57 -8.70
CA LEU A 87 -12.41 3.40 -7.99
C LEU A 87 -13.76 3.67 -7.33
N ARG A 88 -14.02 4.91 -6.93
CA ARG A 88 -15.12 5.33 -6.04
C ARG A 88 -15.06 4.60 -4.70
N ALA A 89 -13.87 4.55 -4.11
CA ALA A 89 -13.61 3.85 -2.86
C ALA A 89 -12.63 4.65 -1.99
N TYR A 90 -12.79 4.49 -0.68
CA TYR A 90 -11.76 4.88 0.28
C TYR A 90 -10.52 3.99 0.10
N VAL A 91 -9.34 4.60 0.27
CA VAL A 91 -8.05 3.92 0.33
C VAL A 91 -7.36 4.38 1.61
N ILE A 92 -7.28 3.47 2.58
CA ILE A 92 -6.64 3.72 3.87
C ILE A 92 -5.29 3.03 3.91
N ILE A 93 -4.28 3.72 4.44
CA ILE A 93 -2.90 3.26 4.41
C ILE A 93 -2.31 3.41 5.81
N ASP A 94 -1.62 2.36 6.27
CA ASP A 94 -0.95 2.30 7.57
C ASP A 94 0.48 1.78 7.37
N LEU A 95 1.46 2.45 7.98
CA LEU A 95 2.87 2.16 7.88
C LEU A 95 3.34 1.34 9.10
N LYS A 96 4.17 0.33 8.84
CA LYS A 96 4.81 -0.50 9.87
C LYS A 96 6.32 -0.54 9.61
N ILE A 97 7.08 -0.04 10.58
CA ILE A 97 8.55 0.07 10.49
C ILE A 97 9.23 -1.30 10.66
N GLY A 98 8.48 -2.35 11.02
CA GLY A 98 9.00 -3.71 11.18
C GLY A 98 8.23 -4.73 10.37
N ASP A 99 8.47 -5.99 10.71
CA ASP A 99 7.77 -7.13 10.14
C ASP A 99 6.27 -7.05 10.44
N LEU A 100 5.48 -7.37 9.42
CA LEU A 100 4.03 -7.41 9.55
C LEU A 100 3.59 -8.47 10.56
N LYS A 101 2.70 -8.10 11.48
CA LYS A 101 2.13 -9.02 12.46
C LYS A 101 0.65 -9.27 12.18
N HIS A 102 0.11 -10.39 12.69
CA HIS A 102 -1.31 -10.69 12.57
C HIS A 102 -2.20 -9.64 13.25
N GLN A 103 -1.71 -8.97 14.30
CA GLN A 103 -2.42 -7.87 14.95
C GLN A 103 -2.60 -6.67 14.00
N ASP A 104 -1.60 -6.36 13.18
CA ASP A 104 -1.67 -5.25 12.22
C ASP A 104 -2.74 -5.52 11.16
N LEU A 105 -2.80 -6.76 10.67
CA LEU A 105 -3.82 -7.22 9.71
C LEU A 105 -5.23 -7.17 10.31
N GLY A 106 -5.39 -7.64 11.56
CA GLY A 106 -6.66 -7.55 12.27
C GLY A 106 -7.11 -6.11 12.51
N GLN A 107 -6.19 -5.22 12.85
CA GLN A 107 -6.42 -3.79 13.02
C GLN A 107 -6.85 -3.15 11.69
N MET A 108 -6.14 -3.41 10.59
CA MET A 108 -6.51 -2.94 9.26
C MET A 108 -7.89 -3.46 8.84
N GLN A 109 -8.22 -4.71 9.16
CA GLN A 109 -9.54 -5.27 8.87
C GLN A 109 -10.66 -4.56 9.63
N MET A 110 -10.42 -4.20 10.89
CA MET A 110 -11.34 -3.35 11.66
C MET A 110 -11.48 -1.97 11.01
N TYR A 111 -10.39 -1.38 10.52
CA TYR A 111 -10.40 -0.07 9.89
C TYR A 111 -11.25 -0.07 8.61
N VAL A 112 -11.02 -1.02 7.70
CA VAL A 112 -11.82 -1.20 6.48
C VAL A 112 -13.30 -1.36 6.80
N ASN A 113 -13.63 -2.20 7.80
CA ASN A 113 -15.01 -2.41 8.22
C ASN A 113 -15.66 -1.15 8.80
N TYR A 114 -14.90 -0.32 9.52
CA TYR A 114 -15.39 0.95 10.06
C TYR A 114 -15.74 1.92 8.92
N PHE A 115 -14.85 2.06 7.94
CA PHE A 115 -15.11 2.91 6.78
C PHE A 115 -16.30 2.43 5.96
N ASP A 116 -16.40 1.11 5.72
CA ASP A 116 -17.50 0.54 4.95
C ASP A 116 -18.89 0.70 5.62
N ARG A 117 -18.93 0.75 6.95
CA ARG A 117 -20.19 0.83 7.71
C ARG A 117 -20.60 2.26 8.07
N PHE A 118 -19.63 3.17 8.24
CA PHE A 118 -19.89 4.47 8.86
C PHE A 118 -19.39 5.66 8.03
N MET A 119 -18.45 5.48 7.10
CA MET A 119 -17.84 6.58 6.35
C MET A 119 -18.29 6.60 4.89
N LYS A 120 -18.26 5.45 4.21
CA LYS A 120 -18.59 5.38 2.79
C LYS A 120 -20.09 5.58 2.56
N LEU A 121 -20.42 6.14 1.41
CA LEU A 121 -21.79 6.21 0.91
C LEU A 121 -22.25 4.84 0.37
N GLU A 122 -23.56 4.69 0.23
CA GLU A 122 -24.17 3.43 -0.20
C GLU A 122 -23.70 2.99 -1.60
N ASP A 123 -23.50 3.95 -2.50
CA ASP A 123 -23.09 3.73 -3.89
C ASP A 123 -21.57 3.71 -4.11
N GLU A 124 -20.78 3.87 -3.05
CA GLU A 124 -19.33 3.73 -3.08
C GLU A 124 -18.90 2.27 -2.96
N LYS A 125 -17.80 1.93 -3.62
CA LYS A 125 -17.22 0.57 -3.57
C LYS A 125 -16.57 0.29 -2.21
N PRO A 126 -16.35 -0.99 -1.87
CA PRO A 126 -15.69 -1.37 -0.62
C PRO A 126 -14.34 -0.69 -0.45
N THR A 127 -14.05 -0.27 0.78
CA THR A 127 -12.82 0.40 1.18
C THR A 127 -11.62 -0.52 0.95
N VAL A 128 -10.53 0.05 0.44
CA VAL A 128 -9.25 -0.64 0.22
C VAL A 128 -8.33 -0.34 1.40
N GLY A 129 -7.83 -1.37 2.07
CA GLY A 129 -6.79 -1.26 3.09
C GLY A 129 -5.41 -1.60 2.52
N ILE A 130 -4.41 -0.76 2.79
CA ILE A 130 -3.02 -1.00 2.40
C ILE A 130 -2.13 -0.94 3.65
N LEU A 131 -1.45 -2.04 3.93
CA LEU A 131 -0.39 -2.09 4.93
C LEU A 131 0.96 -2.00 4.21
N LEU A 132 1.77 -1.04 4.61
CA LEU A 132 3.14 -0.88 4.12
C LEU A 132 4.10 -1.30 5.24
N CYS A 133 4.88 -2.35 5.01
CA CYS A 133 5.80 -2.90 6.00
C CYS A 133 7.20 -3.12 5.42
N LEU A 134 8.23 -3.30 6.27
CA LEU A 134 9.57 -3.64 5.79
C LEU A 134 9.64 -5.06 5.21
N SER A 135 8.91 -6.00 5.82
CA SER A 135 8.82 -7.38 5.36
C SER A 135 7.43 -7.95 5.66
N LYS A 136 7.01 -8.95 4.88
CA LYS A 136 5.76 -9.69 5.14
C LYS A 136 5.91 -11.18 4.88
N SER A 137 5.04 -11.97 5.52
CA SER A 137 4.82 -13.38 5.19
C SER A 137 3.47 -13.53 4.49
N ASP A 138 3.47 -14.05 3.28
CA ASP A 138 2.23 -14.28 2.52
C ASP A 138 1.29 -15.27 3.23
N GLU A 139 1.86 -16.31 3.86
CA GLU A 139 1.11 -17.27 4.68
C GLU A 139 0.42 -16.59 5.86
N LEU A 140 1.11 -15.66 6.53
CA LEU A 140 0.53 -14.89 7.64
C LEU A 140 -0.66 -14.03 7.17
N VAL A 141 -0.53 -13.40 5.99
CA VAL A 141 -1.60 -12.59 5.39
C VAL A 141 -2.80 -13.46 5.06
N GLU A 142 -2.59 -14.58 4.38
CA GLU A 142 -3.65 -15.51 3.97
C GLU A 142 -4.36 -16.18 5.16
N LEU A 143 -3.62 -16.52 6.23
CA LEU A 143 -4.19 -17.12 7.43
C LEU A 143 -4.99 -16.12 8.27
N THR A 144 -4.60 -14.85 8.28
CA THR A 144 -5.22 -13.84 9.13
C THR A 144 -6.45 -13.21 8.47
N LEU A 145 -6.39 -12.97 7.17
CA LEU A 145 -7.44 -12.25 6.45
C LEU A 145 -8.44 -13.19 5.77
N PRO A 146 -9.74 -12.82 5.73
CA PRO A 146 -10.72 -13.52 4.91
C PRO A 146 -10.33 -13.48 3.42
N LYS A 147 -10.68 -14.54 2.68
CA LYS A 147 -10.42 -14.66 1.23
C LYS A 147 -10.97 -13.50 0.38
N ASN A 148 -12.03 -12.84 0.84
CA ASN A 148 -12.67 -11.72 0.15
C ASN A 148 -12.31 -10.36 0.77
N SER A 149 -11.25 -10.29 1.59
CA SER A 149 -10.79 -9.02 2.14
C SER A 149 -10.26 -8.11 1.02
N ASN A 150 -10.52 -6.81 1.15
CA ASN A 150 -9.98 -5.78 0.26
C ASN A 150 -8.75 -5.12 0.90
N ILE A 151 -7.90 -5.95 1.52
CA ILE A 151 -6.74 -5.54 2.30
C ILE A 151 -5.50 -6.15 1.68
N TYR A 152 -4.48 -5.33 1.53
CA TYR A 152 -3.26 -5.69 0.85
C TYR A 152 -2.07 -5.29 1.69
N ALA A 153 -1.13 -6.21 1.87
CA ALA A 153 0.16 -5.93 2.47
C ALA A 153 1.22 -5.85 1.37
N SER A 154 1.96 -4.75 1.34
CA SER A 154 3.09 -4.56 0.44
C SER A 154 4.33 -4.20 1.21
N GLU A 155 5.46 -4.74 0.76
CA GLU A 155 6.75 -4.33 1.28
C GLU A 155 7.14 -2.98 0.70
N TYR A 156 7.80 -2.14 1.51
CA TYR A 156 8.46 -0.93 1.04
C TYR A 156 9.97 -1.04 1.25
N GLN A 157 10.73 -0.50 0.29
CA GLN A 157 12.18 -0.42 0.39
C GLN A 157 12.58 1.02 0.69
N LEU A 158 13.35 1.21 1.77
CA LEU A 158 13.88 2.51 2.21
C LEU A 158 14.96 3.06 1.27
N TYR A 159 15.56 2.20 0.45
CA TYR A 159 16.56 2.54 -0.55
C TYR A 159 16.17 1.91 -1.88
N LEU A 160 16.35 2.64 -2.98
CA LEU A 160 16.23 2.04 -4.31
C LEU A 160 17.48 1.19 -4.55
N PRO A 161 17.34 -0.10 -4.89
CA PRO A 161 18.46 -0.92 -5.33
C PRO A 161 19.19 -0.20 -6.48
N SER A 162 20.49 -0.42 -6.65
CA SER A 162 21.20 0.20 -7.76
C SER A 162 20.52 -0.18 -9.09
N LYS A 163 20.70 0.64 -10.13
CA LYS A 163 20.12 0.37 -11.46
C LYS A 163 20.47 -1.04 -11.98
N GLU A 164 21.59 -1.61 -11.53
CA GLU A 164 22.02 -2.98 -11.82
C GLU A 164 21.22 -4.03 -11.03
N ASP A 165 20.99 -3.80 -9.74
CA ASP A 165 20.19 -4.68 -8.86
C ASP A 165 18.72 -4.72 -9.30
N LEU A 166 18.17 -3.57 -9.70
CA LEU A 166 16.81 -3.46 -10.22
C LEU A 166 16.65 -4.21 -11.54
N ARG A 167 17.69 -4.18 -12.39
CA ARG A 167 17.72 -4.95 -13.64
C ARG A 167 17.75 -6.44 -13.36
N LYS A 168 18.54 -6.88 -12.38
CA LYS A 168 18.56 -8.29 -11.95
C LYS A 168 17.21 -8.76 -11.42
N GLN A 169 16.58 -7.99 -10.53
CA GLN A 169 15.27 -8.35 -9.98
C GLN A 169 14.17 -8.39 -11.06
N LEU A 170 14.20 -7.47 -12.04
CA LEU A 170 13.30 -7.51 -13.19
C LEU A 170 13.56 -8.71 -14.10
N GLU A 171 14.83 -9.05 -14.34
CA GLU A 171 15.23 -10.23 -15.12
C GLU A 171 14.84 -11.54 -14.41
N GLU A 172 14.93 -11.59 -13.07
CA GLU A 172 14.48 -12.71 -12.23
C GLU A 172 12.96 -12.84 -12.23
N ALA A 173 12.21 -11.77 -11.97
CA ALA A 173 10.75 -11.79 -12.02
C ALA A 173 10.20 -12.17 -13.41
N GLN A 174 10.88 -11.76 -14.48
CA GLN A 174 10.55 -12.18 -15.85
C GLN A 174 10.80 -13.66 -16.09
N LYS A 175 11.89 -14.21 -15.54
CA LYS A 175 12.18 -15.64 -15.60
C LYS A 175 11.18 -16.45 -14.80
N ASP A 176 10.86 -16.03 -13.58
CA ASP A 176 9.88 -16.71 -12.73
C ASP A 176 8.48 -16.70 -13.36
N TRP A 177 8.08 -15.57 -13.95
CA TRP A 177 6.83 -15.46 -14.70
C TRP A 177 6.81 -16.36 -15.96
N ALA A 178 7.93 -16.44 -16.68
CA ALA A 178 8.06 -17.32 -17.84
C ALA A 178 8.01 -18.81 -17.45
N MET A 179 8.65 -19.18 -16.34
CA MET A 179 8.64 -20.53 -15.80
C MET A 179 7.24 -20.95 -15.34
N CYS A 180 6.51 -20.08 -14.63
CA CYS A 180 5.13 -20.34 -14.21
C CYS A 180 4.16 -20.47 -15.39
N ASN A 181 4.41 -19.78 -16.51
CA ASN A 181 3.57 -19.86 -17.70
C ASN A 181 3.96 -20.98 -18.68
N GLN A 182 5.14 -21.59 -18.56
CA GLN A 182 5.51 -22.81 -19.30
C GLN A 182 5.05 -24.10 -18.59
N ALA A 183 4.72 -24.02 -17.30
CA ALA A 183 4.21 -25.14 -16.50
C ALA A 183 2.66 -25.26 -16.49
N ARG A 184 1.96 -24.46 -17.31
CA ARG A 184 0.52 -24.53 -17.58
C ARG A 184 0.28 -24.89 -19.04
#